data_AF-A0A699U8G5-F1
#
_entry.id   AF-A0A699U8G5-F1
#
_cell.length_a   1.000
_cell.length_b   1.000
_cell.length_c   1.000
_cell.angle_alpha   90.00
_cell.angle_beta   90.00
_cell.angle_gamma   90.00
#
_symmetry.space_group_name_H-M   'P 1'
#
loop_
_entity.id
_entity.type
_entity.pdbx_description
1 polymer ?
#
loop_
_entity_poly.entity_id
_entity_poly.type
_entity_poly.pdbx_seq_one_letter_code
_entity_poly.pdbx_strand_id
1 'polypeptide(L)'
;MRKVKCYNCKKEGHFTKDCKKAKVKDYDYYKTKMLLTMKDSHEQVLLAKDQAWMESSSDSDQEINAHMVFMAQIEKVLSDSDESSSS
;
A
#
# COMPACT_ATOMS: atom_id res chain seq x y z
N MET A 1 -45.36 -23.43 -1.92
CA MET A 1 -43.96 -23.00 -2.14
C MET A 1 -43.97 -21.60 -2.75
N ARG A 2 -43.17 -20.65 -2.23
CA ARG A 2 -43.03 -19.33 -2.87
C ARG A 2 -42.25 -19.50 -4.18
N LYS A 3 -42.76 -18.96 -5.28
CA LYS A 3 -42.03 -18.98 -6.55
C LYS A 3 -40.82 -18.05 -6.43
N VAL A 4 -39.62 -18.60 -6.58
CA VAL A 4 -38.38 -17.82 -6.59
C VAL A 4 -38.05 -17.41 -8.02
N LYS A 5 -37.63 -16.15 -8.21
CA LYS A 5 -37.20 -15.62 -9.51
C LYS A 5 -35.68 -15.64 -9.57
N CYS A 6 -35.14 -16.27 -10.61
CA CYS A 6 -33.69 -16.28 -10.84
C CYS A 6 -33.24 -14.90 -11.35
N TYR A 7 -32.28 -14.28 -10.66
CA TYR A 7 -31.77 -12.97 -11.06
C TYR A 7 -30.91 -13.02 -12.32
N ASN A 8 -30.29 -14.17 -12.62
CA ASN A 8 -29.43 -14.33 -13.80
C ASN A 8 -30.25 -14.46 -15.10
N CYS A 9 -31.19 -15.40 -15.16
CA CYS A 9 -31.97 -15.64 -16.39
C CYS A 9 -33.39 -15.05 -16.39
N LYS A 10 -33.79 -14.38 -15.30
CA LYS A 10 -35.11 -13.77 -15.08
C LYS A 10 -36.30 -14.73 -15.13
N LYS A 11 -36.07 -16.05 -15.13
CA LYS A 11 -37.11 -17.10 -15.09
C LYS A 11 -37.44 -17.51 -13.65
N GLU A 12 -38.68 -17.92 -13.42
CA GLU A 12 -39.13 -18.46 -12.13
C GLU A 12 -38.72 -19.93 -11.93
N GLY A 13 -38.70 -20.38 -10.68
CA GLY A 13 -38.62 -21.79 -10.31
C GLY A 13 -37.27 -22.26 -9.76
N HIS A 14 -36.21 -21.44 -9.80
CA HIS A 14 -34.90 -21.79 -9.25
C HIS A 14 -34.16 -20.58 -8.68
N PHE A 15 -33.21 -20.83 -7.79
CA PHE A 15 -32.29 -19.81 -7.29
C PHE A 15 -31.18 -19.55 -8.31
N THR A 16 -30.58 -18.36 -8.25
CA THR A 16 -29.47 -17.97 -9.13
C THR A 16 -28.29 -18.95 -9.09
N LYS A 17 -28.03 -19.56 -7.92
CA LYS A 17 -26.97 -20.58 -7.74
C LYS A 17 -27.19 -21.87 -8.52
N ASP A 18 -28.45 -22.22 -8.79
CA ASP A 18 -28.86 -23.44 -9.49
C ASP A 18 -29.13 -23.19 -10.98
N CYS A 19 -28.85 -21.97 -11.46
CA CYS A 19 -29.11 -21.58 -12.84
C CYS A 19 -28.06 -22.21 -13.78
N LYS A 20 -28.51 -23.12 -14.66
CA LYS A 20 -27.65 -23.74 -15.68
C LYS A 20 -27.19 -22.80 -16.79
N LYS A 21 -27.79 -21.60 -16.90
CA LYS A 21 -27.37 -20.60 -17.89
C LYS A 21 -26.12 -19.88 -17.41
N ALA A 22 -25.24 -19.55 -18.35
CA ALA A 22 -24.09 -18.70 -18.08
C ALA A 22 -24.52 -17.39 -17.40
N LYS A 23 -23.65 -16.87 -16.52
CA LYS A 23 -23.90 -15.58 -15.87
C LYS A 23 -23.93 -14.49 -16.95
N VAL A 24 -25.05 -13.78 -17.04
CA VAL A 24 -25.17 -12.59 -17.89
C VAL A 24 -24.21 -11.55 -17.32
N LYS A 25 -23.22 -11.16 -18.13
CA LYS A 25 -22.32 -10.04 -17.82
C LYS A 25 -22.93 -8.80 -18.44
N ASP A 26 -23.63 -8.03 -17.62
CA ASP A 26 -24.22 -6.77 -18.01
C ASP A 26 -23.21 -5.61 -17.85
N TYR A 27 -23.66 -4.41 -18.18
CA TYR A 27 -22.86 -3.19 -18.04
C TYR A 27 -22.37 -2.98 -16.59
N ASP A 28 -23.22 -3.24 -15.60
CA ASP A 28 -22.88 -3.08 -14.18
C ASP A 28 -21.78 -4.06 -13.73
N TYR A 29 -21.79 -5.29 -14.23
CA TYR A 29 -20.72 -6.26 -14.03
C TYR A 29 -19.39 -5.73 -14.56
N TYR A 30 -19.34 -5.22 -15.80
CA TYR A 30 -18.11 -4.70 -16.38
C TYR A 30 -17.63 -3.43 -15.69
N LYS A 31 -18.54 -2.52 -15.33
CA LYS A 31 -18.23 -1.30 -14.59
C LYS A 31 -17.60 -1.61 -13.25
N THR A 32 -18.19 -2.53 -12.48
CA THR A 32 -17.66 -2.96 -11.18
C THR A 32 -16.31 -3.65 -11.33
N LYS A 33 -16.16 -4.51 -12.35
CA LYS A 33 -14.90 -5.21 -12.59
C LYS A 33 -13.77 -4.26 -12.98
N MET A 34 -14.05 -3.25 -13.81
CA MET A 34 -13.11 -2.18 -14.15
C MET A 34 -12.70 -1.38 -12.92
N LEU A 35 -13.67 -0.96 -12.10
CA LEU A 35 -13.40 -0.23 -10.85
C LEU A 35 -12.46 -1.00 -9.92
N LEU A 36 -12.67 -2.31 -9.76
CA LEU A 36 -11.79 -3.17 -8.96
C LEU A 36 -10.38 -3.24 -9.54
N THR A 37 -10.23 -3.50 -10.84
CA THR A 37 -8.90 -3.55 -11.48
C THR A 37 -8.16 -2.21 -11.45
N MET A 38 -8.89 -1.09 -11.51
CA MET A 38 -8.29 0.24 -11.44
C MET A 38 -7.77 0.54 -10.03
N LYS A 39 -8.48 0.08 -8.99
CA LYS A 39 -8.03 0.19 -7.60
C LYS A 39 -6.74 -0.60 -7.36
N ASP A 40 -6.68 -1.84 -7.84
CA ASP A 40 -5.49 -2.69 -7.73
C ASP A 40 -4.28 -2.07 -8.44
N SER A 41 -4.48 -1.46 -9.62
CA SER A 41 -3.39 -0.75 -10.31
C SER A 41 -2.91 0.48 -9.54
N HIS A 42 -3.80 1.24 -8.92
CA HIS A 42 -3.43 2.42 -8.14
C HIS A 42 -2.71 2.02 -6.84
N GLU A 43 -3.12 0.92 -6.22
CA GLU A 43 -2.47 0.35 -5.04
C GLU A 43 -1.08 -0.18 -5.38
N GLN A 44 -0.89 -0.86 -6.52
CA GLN A 44 0.46 -1.24 -6.99
C GLN A 44 1.36 -0.04 -7.29
N VAL A 45 0.84 1.02 -7.89
CA VAL A 45 1.61 2.25 -8.15
C VAL A 45 2.03 2.92 -6.85
N LEU A 46 1.15 2.97 -5.84
CA LEU A 46 1.48 3.50 -4.51
C LEU A 46 2.56 2.67 -3.83
N LEU A 47 2.44 1.34 -3.85
CA LEU A 47 3.44 0.43 -3.28
C LEU A 47 4.82 0.59 -3.96
N ALA A 48 4.85 0.74 -5.28
CA ALA A 48 6.09 0.99 -6.01
C ALA A 48 6.74 2.33 -5.64
N LYS A 49 5.94 3.36 -5.36
CA LYS A 49 6.43 4.66 -4.93
C LYS A 49 7.00 4.62 -3.51
N ASP A 50 6.33 3.94 -2.59
CA ASP A 50 6.81 3.77 -1.22
C ASP A 50 8.12 2.95 -1.19
N GLN A 51 8.21 1.93 -2.05
CA GLN A 51 9.44 1.15 -2.20
C GLN A 51 10.59 1.99 -2.77
N ALA A 52 10.36 2.77 -3.83
CA ALA A 52 11.39 3.63 -4.40
C ALA A 52 11.89 4.70 -3.41
N TRP A 53 10.99 5.20 -2.55
CA TRP A 53 11.35 6.14 -1.48
C TRP A 53 12.20 5.48 -0.40
N MET A 54 11.82 4.27 0.05
CA MET A 54 12.60 3.49 1.02
C MET A 54 13.98 3.11 0.48
N GLU A 55 14.09 2.69 -0.78
CA GLU A 55 15.36 2.35 -1.43
C GLU A 55 16.27 3.58 -1.57
N SER A 56 15.71 4.75 -1.92
CA SER A 56 16.48 6.01 -2.00
C SER A 56 16.97 6.51 -0.63
N SER A 57 16.30 6.12 0.46
CA SER A 57 16.72 6.46 1.81
C SER A 57 17.85 5.57 2.34
N SER A 58 18.07 4.39 1.74
CA SER A 58 19.11 3.44 2.20
C SER A 58 20.54 3.87 1.84
N ASP A 59 20.72 4.71 0.81
CA ASP A 59 22.00 5.36 0.52
C ASP A 59 22.44 6.34 1.64
N SER A 60 21.51 6.74 2.53
CA SER A 60 21.78 7.67 3.63
C SER A 60 22.36 7.01 4.89
N ASP A 61 22.39 5.68 5.00
CA ASP A 61 22.89 4.99 6.19
C ASP A 61 24.38 5.29 6.45
N GLN A 62 25.16 5.51 5.39
CA GLN A 62 26.56 5.95 5.49
C GLN A 62 26.70 7.41 5.94
N GLU A 63 25.84 8.30 5.44
CA GLU A 63 25.85 9.73 5.79
C GLU A 63 25.35 9.98 7.22
N ILE A 64 24.35 9.21 7.67
CA ILE A 64 23.82 9.25 9.05
C ILE A 64 24.88 8.81 10.06
N ASN A 65 25.64 7.75 9.74
CA ASN A 65 26.74 7.30 10.61
C ASN A 65 27.87 8.34 10.70
N ALA A 66 28.25 8.95 9.58
CA ALA A 66 29.25 10.02 9.57
C ALA A 66 28.80 11.25 10.38
N HIS A 67 27.53 11.65 10.25
CA HIS A 67 26.94 12.74 11.03
C HIS A 67 26.92 12.42 12.54
N MET A 68 26.59 11.19 12.92
CA MET A 68 26.58 10.77 14.32
C MET A 68 27.99 10.81 14.94
N VAL A 69 29.01 10.31 14.23
CA VAL A 69 30.42 10.38 14.67
C VAL A 69 30.89 11.82 14.80
N PHE A 70 30.49 12.69 13.88
CA PHE A 70 30.82 14.11 13.93
C PHE A 70 30.20 14.82 15.14
N MET A 71 28.93 14.55 15.45
CA MET A 71 28.27 15.11 16.64
C MET A 71 28.93 14.65 17.94
N ALA A 72 29.32 13.38 18.04
CA ALA A 72 30.05 12.84 19.20
C ALA A 72 31.44 13.48 19.36
N GLN A 73 32.13 13.79 18.26
CA GLN A 73 33.41 14.50 18.32
C GLN A 73 33.24 15.95 18.79
N ILE A 74 32.19 16.66 18.36
CA ILE A 74 31.88 18.01 18.84
C ILE A 74 31.56 17.99 20.33
N GLU A 75 30.69 17.08 20.78
CA GLU A 75 30.30 16.95 22.18
C GLU A 75 31.50 16.67 23.09
N LYS A 76 32.45 15.84 22.62
CA LYS A 76 33.72 15.61 23.30
C LYS A 76 34.58 16.87 23.38
N VAL A 77 34.75 17.60 22.28
CA VAL A 77 35.56 18.85 22.26
C VAL A 77 34.96 19.90 23.20
N LEU A 78 33.64 19.99 23.27
CA LEU A 78 32.95 20.87 24.22
C LEU A 78 33.20 20.44 25.67
N SER A 79 33.11 19.15 25.96
CA SER A 79 33.35 18.61 27.31
C SER A 79 34.81 18.79 27.78
N ASP A 80 35.79 18.62 26.88
CA ASP A 80 37.22 18.80 27.18
C ASP A 80 37.58 20.30 27.35
N SER A 81 36.76 21.22 26.83
CA SER A 81 36.97 22.68 26.95
C SER A 81 36.52 23.25 28.31
N ASP A 82 35.54 22.63 28.97
CA ASP A 82 35.06 23.04 30.30
C ASP A 82 36.05 22.65 31.41
N GLU A 83 36.81 21.57 31.24
CA GLU A 83 37.89 21.14 32.17
C GLU A 83 39.15 22.01 32.05
N SER A 84 39.46 22.53 30.86
CA SER A 84 40.67 23.32 30.62
C SER A 84 40.56 24.81 30.98
N SER A 85 39.34 25.30 31.31
CA SER A 85 39.12 26.67 31.80
C SER A 85 39.10 26.80 33.34
N SER A 86 39.34 25.72 34.08
CA SER A 86 39.36 25.71 35.57
C SER A 86 40.77 25.71 36.18
N SER A 87 41.81 26.12 35.43
CA SER A 87 43.18 26.33 35.96
C SER A 87 43.49 27.80 36.23
#